data_AF-A0A6P6MV92-F1
#
_entry.id   AF-A0A6P6MV92-F1
#
_cell.length_a   1.000
_cell.length_b   1.000
_cell.length_c   1.000
_cell.angle_alpha   90.00
_cell.angle_beta   90.00
_cell.angle_gamma   90.00
#
_symmetry.space_group_name_H-M   'P 1'
#
loop_
_entity.id
_entity.type
_entity.pdbx_description
1 polymer ?
#
loop_
_entity_poly.entity_id
_entity_poly.type
_entity_poly.pdbx_seq_one_letter_code
_entity_poly.pdbx_strand_id
1 'polypeptide(L)'
;MASALHYCFLILIFGIPMHECTAVLLNGNCVPLEPCFDLNVMANMAERVSKDVIAADGEKILLKHSSFDKIRKKKNLHSCVLQKIINLFQNVLEKTKKNDVHNSKELNHHLELIHIMDQLRHCVYKTKNRCTKLYKMSDITTTSSPMISEKNMTPNQLAVLQLQKLKSASKRLNDVHIQESVMDELKTLHFYMEGKGFRKNTQMTEEKHGVS
;
A
#
# COMPACT_ATOMS: atom_id res chain seq x y z
N MET A 1 -37.27 -35.38 15.19
CA MET A 1 -37.17 -33.92 14.96
C MET A 1 -35.76 -33.55 14.48
N ALA A 2 -35.34 -34.03 13.30
CA ALA A 2 -33.96 -33.86 12.79
C ALA A 2 -33.89 -33.08 11.44
N SER A 3 -35.04 -32.58 10.97
CA SER A 3 -35.18 -31.97 9.64
C SER A 3 -34.92 -30.45 9.62
N ALA A 4 -35.23 -29.73 10.70
CA ALA A 4 -35.08 -28.27 10.75
C ALA A 4 -33.60 -27.80 10.86
N LEU A 5 -32.76 -28.58 11.55
CA LEU A 5 -31.34 -28.24 11.74
C LEU A 5 -30.51 -28.36 10.45
N HIS A 6 -30.87 -29.25 9.53
CA HIS A 6 -30.19 -29.39 8.25
C HIS A 6 -30.42 -28.18 7.33
N TYR A 7 -31.59 -27.53 7.41
CA TYR A 7 -31.89 -26.34 6.62
C TYR A 7 -31.16 -25.08 7.12
N CYS A 8 -30.95 -24.93 8.43
CA CYS A 8 -30.18 -23.81 8.97
C CYS A 8 -28.71 -23.84 8.53
N PHE A 9 -28.10 -25.02 8.41
CA PHE A 9 -26.73 -25.16 7.93
C PHE A 9 -26.59 -24.80 6.45
N LEU A 10 -27.57 -25.13 5.60
CA LEU A 10 -27.53 -24.76 4.19
C LEU A 10 -27.63 -23.25 3.97
N ILE A 11 -28.45 -22.54 4.76
CA ILE A 11 -28.58 -21.08 4.66
C ILE A 11 -27.30 -20.37 5.15
N LEU A 12 -26.58 -20.94 6.12
CA LEU A 12 -25.31 -20.39 6.62
C LEU A 12 -24.16 -20.55 5.61
N ILE A 13 -24.17 -21.57 4.74
CA ILE A 13 -23.14 -21.75 3.71
C ILE A 13 -23.34 -20.75 2.55
N PHE A 14 -24.57 -20.36 2.24
CA PHE A 14 -24.85 -19.25 1.31
C PHE A 14 -24.69 -17.85 1.95
N GLY A 15 -24.60 -17.78 3.28
CA GLY A 15 -24.34 -16.56 4.06
C GLY A 15 -22.86 -16.27 4.29
N ILE A 16 -21.94 -17.03 3.69
CA ILE A 16 -20.51 -16.70 3.71
C ILE A 16 -20.33 -15.44 2.85
N PRO A 17 -19.74 -14.37 3.42
CA PRO A 17 -19.84 -13.05 2.85
C PRO A 17 -19.07 -13.02 1.53
N MET A 18 -19.71 -12.46 0.49
CA MET A 18 -19.03 -11.95 -0.69
C MET A 18 -18.12 -10.77 -0.30
N HIS A 19 -17.11 -11.00 0.54
CA HIS A 19 -16.29 -9.94 1.11
C HIS A 19 -15.05 -9.62 0.26
N GLU A 20 -14.74 -10.40 -0.77
CA GLU A 20 -13.56 -10.15 -1.62
C GLU A 20 -13.82 -10.13 -3.13
N CYS A 21 -15.05 -10.39 -3.56
CA CYS A 21 -15.51 -10.18 -4.93
C CYS A 21 -16.66 -9.17 -4.96
N THR A 22 -16.33 -7.87 -4.91
CA THR A 22 -17.28 -6.82 -5.31
C THR A 22 -17.42 -6.88 -6.83
N ALA A 23 -18.31 -7.74 -7.30
CA ALA A 23 -18.82 -7.68 -8.65
C ALA A 23 -19.83 -6.52 -8.74
N VAL A 24 -19.76 -5.74 -9.81
CA VAL A 24 -20.69 -4.63 -10.03
C VAL A 24 -21.87 -5.18 -10.83
N LEU A 25 -23.09 -4.85 -10.39
CA LEU A 25 -24.28 -5.17 -11.16
C LEU A 25 -24.38 -4.19 -12.34
N LEU A 26 -24.05 -4.66 -13.55
CA LEU A 26 -24.20 -3.92 -14.80
C LEU A 26 -25.29 -4.65 -15.61
N ASN A 27 -26.41 -3.96 -15.86
CA ASN A 27 -27.55 -4.51 -16.61
C ASN A 27 -28.02 -5.89 -16.12
N GLY A 28 -28.11 -6.08 -14.80
CA GLY A 28 -28.55 -7.35 -14.19
C GLY A 28 -27.48 -8.45 -14.10
N ASN A 29 -26.29 -8.25 -14.68
CA ASN A 29 -25.19 -9.20 -14.62
C ASN A 29 -24.11 -8.74 -13.63
N CYS A 30 -23.61 -9.68 -12.83
CA CYS A 30 -22.47 -9.45 -11.95
C CYS A 30 -21.18 -9.52 -12.77
N VAL A 31 -20.58 -8.38 -13.08
CA VAL A 31 -19.31 -8.34 -13.81
C VAL A 31 -18.18 -8.14 -12.81
N PRO A 32 -17.16 -9.03 -12.77
CA PRO A 32 -15.98 -8.80 -11.95
C PRO A 32 -15.23 -7.58 -12.50
N LEU A 33 -15.04 -6.57 -11.64
CA LEU A 33 -14.25 -5.39 -12.01
C LEU A 33 -12.77 -5.78 -11.99
N GLU A 34 -12.11 -5.68 -13.14
CA GLU A 34 -10.67 -5.90 -13.22
C GLU A 34 -9.91 -4.91 -12.31
N PRO A 35 -8.88 -5.37 -11.58
CA PRO A 35 -8.04 -4.49 -10.79
C PRO A 35 -7.21 -3.59 -11.72
N CYS A 36 -7.06 -2.32 -11.34
CA CYS A 36 -6.13 -1.36 -11.91
C CYS A 36 -4.67 -1.87 -11.89
N PHE A 37 -4.29 -2.67 -10.90
CA PHE A 37 -2.96 -3.27 -10.80
C PHE A 37 -3.00 -4.60 -10.05
N ASP A 38 -2.35 -5.63 -10.58
CA ASP A 38 -2.20 -6.96 -9.95
C ASP A 38 -1.00 -6.97 -9.00
N LEU A 39 -1.26 -7.17 -7.71
CA LEU A 39 -0.22 -7.14 -6.68
C LEU A 39 0.78 -8.30 -6.78
N ASN A 40 0.40 -9.41 -7.40
CA ASN A 40 1.29 -10.57 -7.54
C ASN A 40 2.49 -10.25 -8.43
N VAL A 41 2.30 -9.40 -9.44
CA VAL A 41 3.37 -8.94 -10.33
C VAL A 41 4.46 -8.21 -9.53
N MET A 42 4.05 -7.35 -8.60
CA MET A 42 4.98 -6.62 -7.74
C MET A 42 5.69 -7.55 -6.75
N ALA A 43 4.95 -8.45 -6.09
CA ALA A 43 5.54 -9.37 -5.11
C ALA A 43 6.62 -10.27 -5.73
N ASN A 44 6.32 -10.86 -6.89
CA ASN A 44 7.25 -11.72 -7.62
C ASN A 44 8.51 -11.00 -8.10
N MET A 45 8.38 -9.71 -8.48
CA MET A 45 9.54 -8.92 -8.89
C MET A 45 10.35 -8.40 -7.71
N ALA A 46 9.70 -8.06 -6.59
CA ALA A 46 10.35 -7.61 -5.38
C ALA A 46 11.26 -8.70 -4.77
N GLU A 47 10.84 -9.96 -4.83
CA GLU A 47 11.63 -11.10 -4.36
C GLU A 47 12.98 -11.21 -5.10
N ARG A 48 13.04 -10.81 -6.37
CA ARG A 48 14.26 -10.89 -7.20
C ARG A 48 15.32 -9.85 -6.88
N VAL A 49 14.96 -8.79 -6.14
CA VAL A 49 15.87 -7.69 -5.78
C VAL A 49 16.10 -7.57 -4.27
N SER A 50 15.37 -8.35 -3.47
CA SER A 50 15.56 -8.45 -2.03
C SER A 50 16.83 -9.25 -1.73
N LYS A 51 17.55 -8.84 -0.69
CA LYS A 51 18.77 -9.50 -0.19
C LYS A 51 18.57 -10.13 1.20
N ASP A 52 17.34 -10.10 1.73
CA ASP A 52 16.98 -10.62 3.05
C ASP A 52 17.83 -10.03 4.19
N VAL A 53 18.19 -8.75 4.09
CA VAL A 53 18.92 -7.99 5.10
C VAL A 53 18.04 -7.77 6.33
N ILE A 54 18.63 -8.08 7.48
CA ILE A 54 18.07 -7.74 8.79
C ILE A 54 18.58 -6.33 9.12
N ALA A 55 17.67 -5.38 9.31
CA ALA A 55 18.02 -4.03 9.74
C ALA A 55 18.91 -4.10 10.99
N ALA A 56 20.02 -3.35 11.01
CA ALA A 56 21.01 -3.41 12.08
C ALA A 56 20.45 -3.03 13.47
N ASP A 57 19.41 -2.20 13.50
CA ASP A 57 18.65 -1.80 14.69
C ASP A 57 17.34 -2.58 14.87
N GLY A 58 17.02 -3.49 13.94
CA GLY A 58 15.74 -4.19 13.87
C GLY A 58 14.53 -3.29 13.59
N GLU A 59 14.74 -2.00 13.33
CA GLU A 59 13.67 -1.04 13.11
C GLU A 59 13.22 -1.05 11.65
N LYS A 60 11.99 -1.49 11.41
CA LYS A 60 11.37 -1.43 10.08
C LYS A 60 11.06 0.00 9.69
N ILE A 61 11.10 0.33 8.41
CA ILE A 61 10.69 1.64 7.87
C ILE A 61 9.17 1.71 7.81
N LEU A 62 8.52 0.64 7.37
CA LEU A 62 7.08 0.50 7.38
C LEU A 62 6.56 0.08 8.76
N LEU A 63 5.34 0.52 9.09
CA LEU A 63 4.61 0.06 10.27
C LEU A 63 4.27 -1.41 10.14
N LYS A 64 4.08 -2.09 11.27
CA LYS A 64 3.56 -3.46 11.30
C LYS A 64 2.22 -3.53 10.56
N HIS A 65 1.97 -4.61 9.80
CA HIS A 65 0.74 -4.77 9.03
C HIS A 65 -0.52 -4.60 9.88
N SER A 66 -0.52 -5.10 11.12
CA SER A 66 -1.64 -4.96 12.06
C SER A 66 -1.92 -3.50 12.44
N SER A 67 -0.89 -2.68 12.59
CA SER A 67 -1.00 -1.25 12.83
C SER A 67 -1.46 -0.52 11.56
N PHE A 68 -0.85 -0.85 10.42
CA PHE A 68 -1.19 -0.23 9.15
C PHE A 68 -2.62 -0.54 8.68
N ASP A 69 -3.19 -1.69 9.06
CA ASP A 69 -4.58 -2.04 8.75
C ASP A 69 -5.59 -0.99 9.25
N LYS A 70 -5.30 -0.32 10.36
CA LYS A 70 -6.10 0.82 10.86
C LYS A 70 -6.09 2.01 9.90
N ILE A 71 -4.95 2.26 9.25
CA ILE A 71 -4.81 3.29 8.20
C ILE A 71 -5.54 2.84 6.95
N ARG A 72 -5.33 1.58 6.53
CA ARG A 72 -5.93 0.96 5.34
C ARG A 72 -7.45 1.12 5.33
N LYS A 73 -8.10 0.80 6.46
CA LYS A 73 -9.55 0.99 6.68
C LYS A 73 -10.07 2.43 6.47
N LYS A 74 -9.19 3.44 6.36
CA LYS A 74 -9.53 4.83 6.09
C LYS A 74 -8.98 5.25 4.72
N LYS A 75 -9.76 5.03 3.66
CA LYS A 75 -9.41 5.28 2.24
C LYS A 75 -8.61 6.57 1.97
N ASN A 76 -9.00 7.71 2.57
CA ASN A 76 -8.27 8.97 2.40
C ASN A 76 -6.85 8.91 3.02
N LEU A 77 -6.71 8.38 4.25
CA LEU A 77 -5.42 8.25 4.90
C LEU A 77 -4.56 7.21 4.20
N HIS A 78 -5.15 6.07 3.86
CA HIS A 78 -4.49 5.00 3.12
C HIS A 78 -3.87 5.51 1.84
N SER A 79 -4.64 6.19 1.00
CA SER A 79 -4.12 6.80 -0.23
C SER A 79 -2.97 7.77 0.04
N CYS A 80 -3.12 8.69 1.00
CA CYS A 80 -2.10 9.70 1.28
C CYS A 80 -0.78 9.09 1.78
N VAL A 81 -0.85 8.08 2.64
CA VAL A 81 0.32 7.39 3.18
C VAL A 81 0.96 6.52 2.11
N LEU A 82 0.16 5.79 1.35
CA LEU A 82 0.64 4.87 0.33
C LEU A 82 1.32 5.58 -0.84
N GLN A 83 0.87 6.77 -1.23
CA GLN A 83 1.60 7.61 -2.19
C GLN A 83 3.03 7.92 -1.70
N LYS A 84 3.19 8.19 -0.40
CA LYS A 84 4.52 8.48 0.18
C LYS A 84 5.38 7.24 0.32
N ILE A 85 4.77 6.08 0.61
CA ILE A 85 5.42 4.77 0.56
C ILE A 85 5.98 4.56 -0.85
N ILE A 86 5.13 4.56 -1.89
CA ILE A 86 5.53 4.34 -3.29
C ILE A 86 6.66 5.28 -3.71
N ASN A 87 6.57 6.57 -3.36
CA ASN A 87 7.62 7.54 -3.67
C ASN A 87 8.97 7.19 -3.04
N LEU A 88 9.00 6.70 -1.79
CA LEU A 88 10.24 6.28 -1.14
C LEU A 88 10.88 5.10 -1.88
N PHE A 89 10.08 4.06 -2.18
CA PHE A 89 10.55 2.87 -2.88
C PHE A 89 11.08 3.20 -4.29
N GLN A 90 10.34 4.01 -5.05
CA GLN A 90 10.77 4.45 -6.37
C GLN A 90 12.08 5.25 -6.30
N ASN A 91 12.23 6.16 -5.33
CA ASN A 91 13.46 6.93 -5.15
C ASN A 91 14.68 6.05 -4.82
N VAL A 92 14.49 4.98 -4.04
CA VAL A 92 15.56 4.01 -3.76
C VAL A 92 15.93 3.25 -5.02
N LEU A 93 14.95 2.71 -5.75
CA LEU A 93 15.17 1.97 -7.00
C LEU A 93 15.93 2.79 -8.05
N GLU A 94 15.56 4.06 -8.22
CA GLU A 94 16.24 4.98 -9.15
C GLU A 94 17.69 5.27 -8.75
N LYS A 95 17.98 5.19 -7.45
CA LYS A 95 19.30 5.48 -6.89
C LYS A 95 20.21 4.26 -6.90
N THR A 96 19.74 3.10 -6.49
CA THR A 96 20.49 1.84 -6.54
C THR A 96 20.83 1.48 -7.98
N LYS A 97 19.91 1.72 -8.93
CA LYS A 97 20.17 1.59 -10.37
C LYS A 97 21.43 2.36 -10.84
N LYS A 98 21.68 3.57 -10.31
CA LYS A 98 22.87 4.35 -10.69
C LYS A 98 24.17 3.76 -10.14
N ASN A 99 24.08 2.94 -9.10
CA ASN A 99 25.23 2.30 -8.46
C ASN A 99 25.53 0.92 -9.07
N ASP A 100 24.53 0.23 -9.63
CA ASP A 100 24.63 -1.14 -10.19
C ASP A 100 25.02 -1.20 -11.68
N VAL A 101 25.81 -0.24 -12.18
CA VAL A 101 26.18 -0.11 -13.61
C VAL A 101 26.89 -1.37 -14.18
N HIS A 102 27.37 -2.26 -13.31
CA HIS A 102 28.14 -3.44 -13.70
C HIS A 102 27.32 -4.75 -13.86
N ASN A 103 26.03 -4.79 -13.51
CA ASN A 103 25.21 -6.01 -13.60
C ASN A 103 23.97 -5.81 -14.48
N SER A 104 24.07 -6.17 -15.77
CA SER A 104 23.02 -5.93 -16.77
C SER A 104 21.69 -6.63 -16.47
N LYS A 105 21.70 -7.78 -15.81
CA LYS A 105 20.48 -8.53 -15.43
C LYS A 105 19.74 -7.86 -14.28
N GLU A 106 20.47 -7.43 -13.26
CA GLU A 106 19.92 -6.74 -12.08
C GLU A 106 19.40 -5.34 -12.44
N LEU A 107 20.07 -4.67 -13.38
CA LEU A 107 19.64 -3.39 -13.93
C LEU A 107 18.28 -3.49 -14.66
N ASN A 108 18.00 -4.60 -15.34
CA ASN A 108 16.71 -4.86 -15.97
C ASN A 108 15.58 -5.03 -14.94
N HIS A 109 15.83 -5.76 -13.85
CA HIS A 109 14.83 -5.93 -12.78
C HIS A 109 14.51 -4.63 -12.04
N HIS A 110 15.51 -3.76 -11.84
CA HIS A 110 15.28 -2.41 -11.29
C HIS A 110 14.39 -1.56 -12.20
N LEU A 111 14.64 -1.58 -13.51
CA LEU A 111 13.83 -0.85 -14.49
C LEU A 111 12.38 -1.33 -14.50
N GLU A 112 12.17 -2.65 -14.47
CA GLU A 112 10.83 -3.25 -14.38
C GLU A 112 10.11 -2.83 -13.10
N LEU A 113 10.80 -2.84 -11.95
CA LEU A 113 10.22 -2.39 -10.68
C LEU A 113 9.90 -0.90 -10.66
N ILE A 114 10.72 -0.06 -11.27
CA ILE A 114 10.42 1.38 -11.43
C ILE A 114 9.15 1.54 -12.27
N HIS A 115 9.00 0.77 -13.34
CA HIS A 115 7.79 0.79 -14.17
C HIS A 115 6.56 0.32 -13.38
N ILE A 116 6.66 -0.77 -12.62
CA ILE A 116 5.61 -1.27 -11.73
C ILE A 116 5.21 -0.21 -10.69
N MET A 117 6.19 0.47 -10.07
CA MET A 117 5.92 1.54 -9.11
C MET A 117 5.18 2.71 -9.74
N ASP A 118 5.53 3.07 -10.97
CA ASP A 118 4.84 4.13 -11.70
C ASP A 118 3.39 3.73 -12.03
N GLN A 119 3.16 2.51 -12.52
CA GLN A 119 1.79 2.00 -12.76
C GLN A 119 0.96 2.00 -11.47
N LEU A 120 1.54 1.48 -10.39
CA LEU A 120 0.93 1.44 -9.07
C LEU A 120 0.55 2.85 -8.58
N ARG A 121 1.43 3.84 -8.76
CA ARG A 121 1.17 5.26 -8.41
C ARG A 121 -0.04 5.82 -9.13
N HIS A 122 -0.28 5.42 -10.37
CA HIS A 122 -1.47 5.81 -11.14
C HIS A 122 -2.76 5.14 -10.65
N CYS A 123 -2.65 4.00 -9.98
CA CYS A 123 -3.77 3.27 -9.40
C CYS A 123 -4.16 3.72 -7.98
N VAL A 124 -3.27 4.37 -7.24
CA VAL A 124 -3.62 4.94 -5.94
C VAL A 124 -4.60 6.09 -6.12
N TYR A 125 -5.70 6.05 -5.37
CA TYR A 125 -6.78 7.04 -5.44
C TYR A 125 -6.27 8.47 -5.22
N LYS A 126 -6.26 9.31 -6.26
CA LYS A 126 -5.78 10.69 -6.16
C LYS A 126 -6.77 11.57 -5.38
N THR A 127 -6.51 11.82 -4.11
CA THR A 127 -7.24 12.84 -3.35
C THR A 127 -6.65 14.22 -3.63
N LYS A 128 -7.28 15.02 -4.50
CA LYS A 128 -6.89 16.43 -4.69
C LYS A 128 -6.92 17.16 -3.33
N ASN A 129 -5.78 17.73 -2.93
CA ASN A 129 -5.58 18.60 -1.75
C ASN A 129 -5.87 18.02 -0.34
N ARG A 130 -6.33 16.78 -0.19
CA ARG A 130 -6.66 16.22 1.16
C ARG A 130 -5.43 15.76 1.96
N CYS A 131 -4.31 15.45 1.29
CA CYS A 131 -3.12 14.96 1.96
C CYS A 131 -2.27 16.07 2.59
N THR A 132 -2.39 17.32 2.13
CA THR A 132 -1.54 18.43 2.55
C THR A 132 -1.59 18.67 4.05
N LYS A 133 -2.79 18.59 4.67
CA LYS A 133 -2.94 18.74 6.12
C LYS A 133 -2.21 17.63 6.89
N LEU A 134 -2.34 16.39 6.43
CA LEU A 134 -1.68 15.24 7.04
C LEU A 134 -0.15 15.35 6.94
N TYR A 135 0.36 15.74 5.77
CA TYR A 135 1.80 15.93 5.55
C TYR A 135 2.37 17.04 6.45
N LYS A 136 1.71 18.20 6.53
CA LYS A 136 2.10 19.28 7.44
C LYS A 136 2.11 18.82 8.91
N MET A 137 1.13 18.02 9.32
CA MET A 137 1.07 17.48 10.69
C MET A 137 2.28 16.58 10.99
N SER A 138 2.74 15.78 10.01
CA SER A 138 3.95 14.98 10.15
C SER A 138 5.24 15.81 10.19
N ASP A 139 5.23 17.04 9.67
CA ASP A 139 6.38 17.93 9.69
C ASP A 139 6.54 18.66 11.04
N ILE A 140 5.42 18.98 11.70
CA ILE A 140 5.39 19.76 12.95
C ILE A 140 5.51 18.87 14.19
N THR A 141 4.98 17.65 14.11
CA THR A 141 5.03 16.73 15.26
C THR A 141 6.44 16.18 15.38
N THR A 142 7.22 16.67 16.36
CA THR A 142 8.51 16.08 16.72
C THR A 142 8.25 14.86 17.61
N THR A 143 8.98 13.76 17.38
CA THR A 143 8.91 12.48 18.12
C THR A 143 9.45 12.59 19.56
N SER A 144 9.08 13.64 20.29
CA SER A 144 9.35 13.79 21.73
C SER A 144 8.16 13.41 22.62
N SER A 145 7.10 12.83 22.05
CA SER A 145 5.93 12.34 22.79
C SER A 145 6.13 10.90 23.26
N PRO A 146 5.61 10.50 24.43
CA PRO A 146 5.96 9.26 25.13
C PRO A 146 5.69 8.05 24.23
N MET A 147 6.40 6.94 24.47
CA MET A 147 6.26 5.65 23.79
C MET A 147 4.82 5.10 23.90
N ILE A 148 3.88 5.70 23.19
CA ILE A 148 2.55 5.16 22.97
C ILE A 148 2.76 3.98 22.04
N SER A 149 2.47 2.77 22.52
CA SER A 149 2.48 1.59 21.67
C SER A 149 1.60 1.80 20.43
N GLU A 150 2.07 1.42 19.23
CA GLU A 150 1.30 1.49 17.97
C GLU A 150 -0.12 0.89 18.11
N LYS A 151 -0.27 -0.12 18.98
CA LYS A 151 -1.55 -0.77 19.28
C LYS A 151 -2.61 0.21 19.82
N ASN A 152 -2.21 1.23 20.56
CA ASN A 152 -3.11 2.20 21.17
C ASN A 152 -3.26 3.49 20.34
N MET A 153 -2.49 3.63 19.26
CA MET A 153 -2.59 4.79 18.39
C MET A 153 -3.85 4.75 17.51
N THR A 154 -4.41 5.93 17.28
CA THR A 154 -5.48 6.19 16.30
C THR A 154 -4.95 6.07 14.86
N PRO A 155 -5.82 5.88 13.86
CA PRO A 155 -5.39 5.85 12.45
C PRO A 155 -4.62 7.10 12.00
N ASN A 156 -4.99 8.29 12.50
CA ASN A 156 -4.28 9.53 12.19
C ASN A 156 -2.87 9.56 12.80
N GLN A 157 -2.73 9.15 14.06
CA GLN A 157 -1.42 9.05 14.71
C GLN A 157 -0.50 8.05 13.99
N LEU A 158 -1.04 6.89 13.59
CA LEU A 158 -0.29 5.90 12.82
C LEU A 158 0.09 6.44 11.44
N ALA A 159 -0.79 7.16 10.76
CA ALA A 159 -0.47 7.80 9.49
C ALA A 159 0.65 8.84 9.63
N VAL A 160 0.61 9.67 10.69
CA VAL A 160 1.67 10.62 11.01
C VAL A 160 2.99 9.90 11.31
N LEU A 161 2.96 8.85 12.14
CA LEU A 161 4.14 8.05 12.48
C LEU A 161 4.76 7.41 11.23
N GLN A 162 3.95 6.77 10.37
CA GLN A 162 4.43 6.20 9.13
C GLN A 162 5.10 7.26 8.24
N LEU A 163 4.50 8.44 8.11
CA LEU A 163 5.06 9.54 7.33
C LEU A 163 6.39 10.07 7.90
N GLN A 164 6.52 10.12 9.23
CA GLN A 164 7.77 10.48 9.90
C GLN A 164 8.88 9.46 9.62
N LYS A 165 8.57 8.16 9.71
CA LYS A 165 9.53 7.08 9.38
C LYS A 165 9.98 7.16 7.92
N LEU A 166 9.04 7.36 6.98
CA LEU A 166 9.35 7.56 5.57
C LEU A 166 10.22 8.80 5.33
N LYS A 167 9.94 9.90 6.03
CA LYS A 167 10.74 11.14 5.94
C LYS A 167 12.16 10.93 6.49
N SER A 168 12.30 10.22 7.60
CA SER A 168 13.60 9.87 8.18
C SER A 168 14.44 9.04 7.20
N ALA A 169 13.84 7.97 6.64
CA ALA A 169 14.47 7.16 5.61
C ALA A 169 14.83 7.99 4.36
N SER A 170 13.92 8.86 3.91
CA SER A 170 14.15 9.73 2.76
C SER A 170 15.34 10.68 2.95
N LYS A 171 15.56 11.20 4.16
CA LYS A 171 16.72 12.06 4.47
C LYS A 171 18.03 11.28 4.46
N ARG A 172 17.99 9.99 4.75
CA ARG A 172 19.14 9.08 4.81
C ARG A 172 19.27 8.23 3.56
N LEU A 173 18.68 8.61 2.42
CA LEU A 173 18.76 7.82 1.17
C LEU A 173 20.18 7.63 0.63
N ASN A 174 21.21 8.33 1.10
CA ASN A 174 22.60 8.05 0.71
C ASN A 174 23.20 6.87 1.51
N ASP A 175 22.57 6.49 2.62
CA ASP A 175 22.99 5.38 3.47
C ASP A 175 22.61 4.06 2.81
N VAL A 176 23.62 3.21 2.57
CA VAL A 176 23.44 1.91 1.91
C VAL A 176 22.53 1.00 2.72
N HIS A 177 22.62 1.02 4.06
CA HIS A 177 21.76 0.20 4.90
C HIS A 177 20.29 0.60 4.81
N ILE A 178 20.01 1.89 4.63
CA ILE A 178 18.64 2.37 4.40
C ILE A 178 18.14 1.93 3.03
N GLN A 179 18.98 1.99 1.99
CA GLN A 179 18.60 1.50 0.65
C GLN A 179 18.27 0.01 0.69
N GLU A 180 19.13 -0.81 1.29
CA GLU A 180 18.92 -2.26 1.43
C GLU A 180 17.66 -2.57 2.24
N SER A 181 17.46 -1.89 3.38
CA SER A 181 16.26 -2.09 4.21
C SER A 181 14.97 -1.73 3.46
N VAL A 182 14.97 -0.65 2.67
CA VAL A 182 13.83 -0.34 1.80
C VAL A 182 13.64 -1.44 0.77
N MET A 183 14.69 -1.88 0.07
CA MET A 183 14.58 -2.93 -0.94
C MET A 183 14.04 -4.24 -0.37
N ASP A 184 14.37 -4.59 0.86
CA ASP A 184 13.84 -5.80 1.50
C ASP A 184 12.40 -5.66 1.97
N GLU A 185 11.98 -4.48 2.42
CA GLU A 185 10.58 -4.26 2.75
C GLU A 185 9.67 -4.24 1.51
N LEU A 186 10.25 -4.12 0.31
CA LEU A 186 9.52 -4.06 -0.96
C LEU A 186 8.70 -5.33 -1.19
N LYS A 187 9.23 -6.51 -0.81
CA LYS A 187 8.50 -7.78 -0.92
C LYS A 187 7.21 -7.81 -0.13
N THR A 188 7.13 -7.01 0.93
CA THR A 188 5.96 -6.91 1.80
C THR A 188 4.99 -5.79 1.42
N LEU A 189 5.33 -4.98 0.41
CA LEU A 189 4.54 -3.80 0.02
C LEU A 189 3.10 -4.17 -0.36
N HIS A 190 2.87 -5.37 -0.92
CA HIS A 190 1.55 -5.83 -1.31
C HIS A 190 0.58 -5.96 -0.13
N PHE A 191 1.07 -6.25 1.09
CA PHE A 191 0.23 -6.32 2.29
C PHE A 191 -0.31 -4.95 2.74
N TYR A 192 0.28 -3.85 2.25
CA TYR A 192 -0.16 -2.49 2.55
C TYR A 192 -1.28 -2.03 1.61
N MET A 193 -1.76 -2.90 0.74
CA MET A 193 -2.77 -2.62 -0.27
C MET A 193 -4.09 -3.35 0.08
N GLU A 194 -5.19 -2.92 -0.53
CA GLU A 194 -6.50 -3.55 -0.32
C GLU A 194 -6.71 -4.69 -1.32
N GLY A 195 -7.10 -5.87 -0.83
CA GLY A 195 -7.45 -7.03 -1.66
C GLY A 195 -6.30 -7.56 -2.52
N LYS A 196 -6.65 -8.19 -3.65
CA LYS A 196 -5.70 -8.72 -4.65
C LYS A 196 -5.15 -7.65 -5.62
N GLY A 197 -5.58 -6.39 -5.50
CA GLY A 197 -5.28 -5.33 -6.47
C GLY A 197 -6.00 -4.02 -6.19
N PHE A 198 -5.46 -2.90 -6.69
CA PHE A 198 -6.17 -1.61 -6.64
C PHE A 198 -7.34 -1.65 -7.59
N ARG A 199 -8.53 -1.26 -7.16
CA ARG A 199 -9.66 -1.06 -8.07
C ARG A 199 -9.91 0.43 -8.25
N LYS A 200 -10.01 0.88 -9.50
CA LYS A 200 -10.41 2.26 -9.79
C LYS A 200 -11.93 2.32 -9.62
N ASN A 201 -12.43 3.04 -8.61
CA ASN A 201 -13.88 3.28 -8.50
C ASN A 201 -14.31 4.20 -9.65
N THR A 202 -14.92 3.64 -10.69
CA THR A 202 -15.45 4.37 -11.84
C THR A 202 -16.67 5.24 -11.48
N GLN A 203 -17.37 4.91 -10.37
CA GLN A 203 -18.64 5.53 -9.95
C GLN A 203 -18.55 6.95 -9.32
N MET A 204 -17.43 7.66 -9.41
CA MET A 204 -17.37 9.07 -8.95
C MET A 204 -16.90 10.05 -10.05
N THR A 205 -16.80 9.60 -11.31
CA THR A 205 -16.45 10.48 -12.44
C THR A 205 -17.66 10.91 -13.26
N GLU A 206 -18.83 10.30 -13.04
CA GLU A 206 -20.08 10.68 -13.69
C GLU A 206 -21.02 11.32 -12.69
N GLU A 207 -20.74 12.56 -12.30
CA GLU A 207 -21.82 13.47 -11.94
C GLU A 207 -21.37 14.91 -12.16
N LYS A 208 -22.18 15.61 -12.96
CA LYS A 208 -22.11 17.02 -13.39
C LYS A 208 -21.23 17.29 -14.60
N HIS A 209 -21.78 17.05 -15.80
CA HIS A 209 -22.58 18.09 -16.47
C HIS A 209 -23.45 17.43 -17.55
N GLY A 210 -24.70 17.14 -17.14
CA GLY A 210 -25.80 17.06 -18.08
C GLY A 210 -26.18 18.47 -18.51
N VAL A 211 -26.32 18.62 -19.82
CA VAL A 211 -27.28 19.45 -20.55
C VAL A 211 -28.15 20.36 -19.67
N SER A 212 -28.00 21.67 -19.87
CA SER A 212 -29.11 22.58 -20.17
C SER A 212 -28.58 23.80 -20.89
#